data_AF-A0A352W695-F1
#
_entry.id   AF-A0A352W695-F1
#
_cell.length_a   1.000
_cell.length_b   1.000
_cell.length_c   1.000
_cell.angle_alpha   90.00
_cell.angle_beta   90.00
_cell.angle_gamma   90.00
#
_symmetry.space_group_name_H-M   'P 1'
#
loop_
_entity.id
_entity.type
_entity.pdbx_description
1 polymer ?
#
loop_
_entity_poly.entity_id
_entity_poly.type
_entity_poly.pdbx_seq_one_letter_code
_entity_poly.pdbx_strand_id
1 'polypeptide(L)'
;MRALLSFVFGGFLFFAGMKLLVWSLRQFSANRITKHLSKAAGSSWQAILSGTVATCLMQSSSLITSVTVGMVEAGLCPLTSAIYITMGANLGSTLIPQILASNLPPLEVFCFITAFIFAVCKKKRLAALASSLGLLMAGMKIMSVAAAPIAEHPLFRIMLMAMCEKPLLAILFGAMGAAALQSSSLVVATLLVMVRLQVVPPVIAIAVALGSNVGTCVTAMLAAVGTGKAAKTVAIFHLVYNSAGVILIYPWLEPFAGLMAWTAADIARQVA
;
A
#
# COMPACT_ATOMS: atom_id res chain seq x y z
N MET A 1 -3.80 28.00 2.64
CA MET A 1 -2.35 27.68 2.51
C MET A 1 -1.79 26.90 3.70
N ARG A 2 -1.97 27.33 4.96
CA ARG A 2 -1.44 26.62 6.15
C ARG A 2 -1.88 25.15 6.24
N ALA A 3 -3.19 24.87 6.09
CA ALA A 3 -3.71 23.51 6.14
C ALA A 3 -3.11 22.59 5.06
N LEU A 4 -2.99 23.07 3.83
CA LEU A 4 -2.35 22.32 2.74
C LEU A 4 -0.89 21.99 3.06
N LEU A 5 -0.12 22.96 3.55
CA LEU A 5 1.28 22.73 3.95
C LEU A 5 1.38 21.72 5.10
N SER A 6 0.51 21.82 6.12
CA SER A 6 0.45 20.86 7.22
C SER A 6 0.09 19.45 6.73
N PHE A 7 -0.84 19.34 5.80
CA PHE A 7 -1.23 18.06 5.23
C PHE A 7 -0.10 17.40 4.43
N VAL A 8 0.56 18.18 3.56
CA VAL A 8 1.74 17.72 2.81
C VAL A 8 2.88 17.33 3.75
N PHE A 9 3.11 18.11 4.82
CA PHE A 9 4.10 17.77 5.83
C PHE A 9 3.76 16.48 6.59
N GLY A 10 2.51 16.30 7.00
CA GLY A 10 2.04 15.05 7.61
C GLY A 10 2.20 13.85 6.65
N GLY A 11 1.86 14.02 5.38
CA GLY A 11 2.07 13.02 4.33
C GLY A 11 3.54 12.69 4.11
N PHE A 12 4.42 13.69 4.16
CA PHE A 12 5.86 13.50 4.08
C PHE A 12 6.39 12.70 5.29
N LEU A 13 5.98 13.04 6.52
CA LEU A 13 6.36 12.28 7.72
C LEU A 13 5.85 10.84 7.67
N PHE A 14 4.62 10.63 7.21
CA PHE A 14 4.06 9.29 7.02
C PHE A 14 4.86 8.50 5.97
N PHE A 15 5.17 9.10 4.82
CA PHE A 15 5.98 8.46 3.79
C PHE A 15 7.41 8.16 4.26
N ALA A 16 8.04 9.08 4.98
CA ALA A 16 9.35 8.89 5.59
C ALA A 16 9.32 7.75 6.62
N GLY A 17 8.27 7.70 7.45
CA GLY A 17 7.98 6.60 8.37
C GLY A 17 7.85 5.27 7.63
N MET A 18 7.10 5.21 6.52
CA MET A 18 6.97 3.99 5.71
C MET A 18 8.31 3.56 5.11
N LYS A 19 9.09 4.49 4.55
CA LYS A 19 10.41 4.17 3.98
C LYS A 19 11.37 3.65 5.06
N LEU A 20 11.36 4.26 6.25
CA LEU A 20 12.17 3.81 7.37
C LEU A 20 11.69 2.45 7.92
N LEU A 21 10.38 2.20 7.93
CA LEU A 21 9.80 0.91 8.31
C LEU A 21 10.28 -0.18 7.34
N VAL A 22 10.15 0.05 6.04
CA VAL A 22 10.63 -0.86 4.98
C VAL A 22 12.14 -1.10 5.14
N TRP A 23 12.93 -0.04 5.34
CA TRP A 23 14.38 -0.17 5.54
C TRP A 23 14.69 -0.98 6.81
N SER A 24 14.01 -0.72 7.91
CA SER A 24 14.22 -1.40 9.19
C SER A 24 13.90 -2.88 9.08
N LEU A 25 12.74 -3.23 8.49
CA LEU A 25 12.34 -4.62 8.26
C LEU A 25 13.29 -5.34 7.30
N ARG A 26 13.81 -4.65 6.26
CA ARG A 26 14.85 -5.21 5.38
C ARG A 26 16.12 -5.56 6.15
N GLN A 27 16.55 -4.78 7.15
CA GLN A 27 17.73 -5.14 7.96
C GLN A 27 17.56 -6.46 8.73
N PHE A 28 16.32 -6.88 8.99
CA PHE A 28 16.02 -8.19 9.60
C PHE A 28 15.89 -9.32 8.55
N SER A 29 15.56 -9.00 7.29
CA SER A 29 15.14 -9.99 6.28
C SER A 29 15.97 -10.04 4.99
N ALA A 30 16.95 -9.14 4.77
CA ALA A 30 17.60 -8.87 3.47
C ALA A 30 18.14 -10.10 2.72
N ASN A 31 18.82 -11.03 3.39
CA ASN A 31 19.40 -12.23 2.74
C ASN A 31 18.47 -13.45 2.76
N ARG A 32 17.30 -13.36 3.40
CA ARG A 32 16.41 -14.51 3.61
C ARG A 32 15.30 -14.57 2.56
N ILE A 33 14.83 -13.44 2.04
CA ILE A 33 13.63 -13.39 1.20
C ILE A 33 13.87 -14.12 -0.12
N THR A 34 14.92 -13.79 -0.87
CA THR A 34 15.21 -14.44 -2.17
C THR A 34 15.39 -15.96 -2.01
N LYS A 35 16.06 -16.39 -0.93
CA LYS A 35 16.28 -17.80 -0.62
C LYS A 35 15.00 -18.53 -0.18
N HIS A 36 14.09 -17.86 0.52
CA HIS A 36 12.80 -18.44 0.90
C HIS A 36 11.85 -18.47 -0.28
N LEU A 37 11.79 -17.41 -1.09
CA LEU A 37 10.98 -17.36 -2.31
C LEU A 37 11.43 -18.43 -3.31
N SER A 38 12.74 -18.65 -3.50
CA SER A 38 13.23 -19.69 -4.39
C SER A 38 12.93 -21.11 -3.87
N LYS A 39 13.04 -21.35 -2.56
CA LYS A 39 12.66 -22.63 -1.95
C LYS A 39 11.16 -22.90 -2.02
N ALA A 40 10.35 -21.86 -1.81
CA ALA A 40 8.90 -21.94 -1.89
C ALA A 40 8.36 -22.10 -3.32
N ALA A 41 9.22 -21.91 -4.33
CA ALA A 41 8.87 -22.07 -5.73
C ALA A 41 8.58 -23.52 -6.14
N GLY A 42 8.70 -24.50 -5.24
CA GLY A 42 8.37 -25.90 -5.49
C GLY A 42 6.87 -26.23 -5.43
N SER A 43 6.02 -25.37 -4.86
CA SER A 43 4.57 -25.60 -4.82
C SER A 43 3.75 -24.30 -4.88
N SER A 44 2.59 -24.35 -5.54
CA SER A 44 1.73 -23.17 -5.77
C SER A 44 1.28 -22.49 -4.49
N TRP A 45 0.86 -23.26 -3.48
CA TRP A 45 0.41 -22.70 -2.20
C TRP A 45 1.54 -22.08 -1.37
N GLN A 46 2.72 -22.71 -1.35
CA GLN A 46 3.88 -22.14 -0.65
C GLN A 46 4.35 -20.86 -1.34
N ALA A 47 4.27 -20.80 -2.67
CA ALA A 47 4.58 -19.60 -3.44
C ALA A 47 3.65 -18.43 -3.08
N ILE A 48 2.33 -18.66 -3.03
CA ILE A 48 1.35 -17.64 -2.59
C ILE A 48 1.67 -17.21 -1.15
N LEU A 49 1.76 -18.15 -0.21
CA LEU A 49 1.99 -17.81 1.19
C LEU A 49 3.30 -17.05 1.39
N SER A 50 4.36 -17.44 0.67
CA SER A 50 5.65 -16.77 0.74
C SER A 50 5.60 -15.38 0.16
N GLY A 51 4.87 -15.16 -0.94
CA GLY A 51 4.60 -13.82 -1.49
C GLY A 51 3.85 -12.92 -0.52
N THR A 52 2.82 -13.47 0.14
CA THR A 52 2.03 -12.78 1.17
C THR A 52 2.92 -12.37 2.33
N VAL A 53 3.60 -13.34 2.97
CA VAL A 53 4.48 -13.08 4.12
C VAL A 53 5.62 -12.15 3.75
N ALA A 54 6.26 -12.34 2.60
CA ALA A 54 7.32 -11.46 2.14
C ALA A 54 6.81 -10.02 1.94
N THR A 55 5.61 -9.83 1.42
CA THR A 55 5.02 -8.50 1.28
C THR A 55 4.60 -7.91 2.62
N CYS A 56 4.04 -8.67 3.55
CA CYS A 56 3.74 -8.19 4.89
C CYS A 56 5.00 -7.72 5.62
N LEU A 57 6.09 -8.47 5.49
CA LEU A 57 7.39 -8.11 6.07
C LEU A 57 8.04 -6.93 5.33
N MET A 58 7.97 -6.88 4.01
CA MET A 58 8.62 -5.82 3.21
C MET A 58 7.75 -4.59 2.97
N GLN A 59 6.47 -4.67 3.33
CA GLN A 59 5.47 -3.62 3.18
C GLN A 59 5.32 -3.12 1.72
N SER A 60 5.69 -3.95 0.74
CA SER A 60 5.75 -3.52 -0.66
C SER A 60 5.61 -4.71 -1.61
N SER A 61 4.41 -4.90 -2.18
CA SER A 61 4.16 -5.90 -3.21
C SER A 61 4.93 -5.60 -4.50
N SER A 62 5.09 -4.32 -4.86
CA SER A 62 5.91 -3.85 -5.98
C SER A 62 7.37 -4.28 -5.86
N LEU A 63 7.95 -4.20 -4.65
CA LEU A 63 9.30 -4.70 -4.41
C LEU A 63 9.38 -6.21 -4.60
N ILE A 64 8.48 -6.96 -3.96
CA ILE A 64 8.46 -8.43 -4.06
C ILE A 64 8.31 -8.85 -5.52
N THR A 65 7.39 -8.24 -6.26
CA THR A 65 7.17 -8.52 -7.68
C THR A 65 8.38 -8.17 -8.53
N SER A 66 9.03 -7.04 -8.30
CA SER A 66 10.26 -6.66 -9.03
C SER A 66 11.43 -7.62 -8.75
N VAL A 67 11.56 -8.09 -7.51
CA VAL A 67 12.54 -9.14 -7.14
C VAL A 67 12.19 -10.45 -7.85
N THR A 68 10.92 -10.83 -7.88
CA THR A 68 10.44 -12.02 -8.57
C THR A 68 10.70 -11.95 -10.08
N VAL A 69 10.47 -10.81 -10.73
CA VAL A 69 10.85 -10.57 -12.14
C VAL A 69 12.34 -10.82 -12.35
N GLY A 70 13.21 -10.27 -11.49
CA GLY A 70 14.65 -10.51 -11.53
C GLY A 70 15.05 -11.97 -11.27
N MET A 71 14.33 -12.69 -10.39
CA MET A 71 14.58 -14.11 -10.12
C MET A 71 14.22 -15.00 -11.32
N VAL A 72 13.14 -14.68 -12.04
CA VAL A 72 12.77 -15.40 -13.27
C VAL A 72 13.80 -15.14 -14.35
N GLU A 73 14.26 -13.91 -14.50
CA GLU A 73 15.31 -13.56 -15.47
C GLU A 73 16.62 -14.30 -15.18
N ALA A 74 17.00 -14.40 -13.90
CA ALA A 74 18.20 -15.13 -13.47
C ALA A 74 18.04 -16.67 -13.50
N GLY A 75 16.89 -17.20 -13.92
CA GLY A 75 16.62 -18.65 -13.93
C GLY A 75 16.46 -19.28 -12.54
N LEU A 76 16.31 -18.46 -11.50
CA LEU A 76 16.22 -18.90 -10.09
C LEU A 76 14.79 -19.21 -9.65
N CYS A 77 13.78 -18.85 -10.46
CA CYS A 77 12.37 -19.08 -10.17
C CYS A 77 11.63 -19.47 -11.46
N PRO A 78 10.90 -20.59 -11.48
CA PRO A 78 10.00 -20.91 -12.58
C PRO A 78 8.89 -19.86 -12.71
N LEU A 79 8.47 -19.60 -13.95
CA LEU A 79 7.42 -18.63 -14.27
C LEU A 79 6.11 -18.89 -13.49
N THR A 80 5.68 -20.15 -13.40
CA THR A 80 4.46 -20.53 -12.68
C THR A 80 4.51 -20.13 -11.21
N SER A 81 5.64 -20.41 -10.55
CA SER A 81 5.86 -20.04 -9.16
C SER A 81 5.97 -18.53 -8.95
N ALA A 82 6.56 -17.82 -9.91
CA ALA A 82 6.62 -16.37 -9.91
C ALA A 82 5.23 -15.70 -10.01
N ILE A 83 4.33 -16.28 -10.80
CA ILE A 83 2.92 -15.86 -10.87
C ILE A 83 2.26 -16.01 -9.50
N TYR A 84 2.41 -17.16 -8.85
CA TYR A 84 1.85 -17.40 -7.51
C TYR A 84 2.45 -16.51 -6.41
N ILE A 85 3.76 -16.25 -6.44
CA ILE A 85 4.41 -15.29 -5.54
C ILE A 85 3.81 -13.89 -5.74
N THR A 86 3.59 -13.49 -6.99
CA THR A 86 3.00 -12.18 -7.32
C THR A 86 1.55 -12.07 -6.84
N MET A 87 0.75 -13.14 -6.96
CA MET A 87 -0.60 -13.20 -6.39
C MET A 87 -0.56 -13.02 -4.86
N GLY A 88 0.30 -13.79 -4.19
CA GLY A 88 0.51 -13.66 -2.75
C GLY A 88 0.97 -12.27 -2.34
N ALA A 89 1.84 -11.65 -3.12
CA ALA A 89 2.30 -10.31 -2.85
C ALA A 89 1.15 -9.29 -2.84
N ASN A 90 0.20 -9.36 -3.78
CA ASN A 90 -0.98 -8.50 -3.75
C ASN A 90 -1.86 -8.77 -2.51
N LEU A 91 -2.02 -10.02 -2.10
CA LEU A 91 -2.72 -10.36 -0.85
C LEU A 91 -2.04 -9.77 0.38
N GLY A 92 -0.71 -9.78 0.45
CA GLY A 92 0.02 -9.21 1.59
C GLY A 92 -0.12 -7.69 1.71
N SER A 93 -0.29 -6.99 0.59
CA SER A 93 -0.46 -5.53 0.57
C SER A 93 -1.75 -5.03 1.22
N THR A 94 -2.77 -5.88 1.39
CA THR A 94 -4.05 -5.49 2.02
C THR A 94 -3.96 -5.40 3.55
N LEU A 95 -2.99 -6.08 4.18
CA LEU A 95 -2.88 -6.07 5.64
C LEU A 95 -2.51 -4.69 6.20
N ILE A 96 -1.81 -3.85 5.43
CA ILE A 96 -1.27 -2.59 5.93
C ILE A 96 -2.34 -1.53 6.07
N PRO A 97 -3.15 -1.25 5.02
CA PRO A 97 -4.38 -0.48 5.20
C PRO A 97 -5.24 -0.97 6.35
N GLN A 98 -5.39 -2.29 6.53
CA GLN A 98 -6.18 -2.87 7.63
C GLN A 98 -5.61 -2.53 9.02
N ILE A 99 -4.28 -2.61 9.19
CA ILE A 99 -3.62 -2.19 10.43
C ILE A 99 -3.82 -0.68 10.65
N LEU A 100 -3.70 0.15 9.62
CA LEU A 100 -3.87 1.61 9.73
C LEU A 100 -5.34 2.01 9.97
N ALA A 101 -6.28 1.23 9.44
CA ALA A 101 -7.72 1.39 9.62
C ALA A 101 -8.20 0.91 10.99
N SER A 102 -7.43 0.06 11.68
CA SER A 102 -7.67 -0.16 13.10
C SER A 102 -7.40 1.17 13.84
N ASN A 103 -8.34 1.63 14.67
CA ASN A 103 -8.17 2.86 15.47
C ASN A 103 -7.06 2.64 16.51
N LEU A 104 -5.81 2.67 16.06
CA LEU A 104 -4.65 2.54 16.92
C LEU A 104 -4.71 3.68 17.95
N PRO A 105 -4.59 3.38 19.25
CA PRO A 105 -4.49 4.44 20.26
C PRO A 105 -3.30 5.35 19.92
N PRO A 106 -3.24 6.59 20.43
CA PRO A 106 -2.19 7.56 20.12
C PRO A 106 -0.84 7.14 20.75
N LEU A 107 -0.25 6.09 20.19
CA LEU A 107 1.00 5.47 20.63
C LEU A 107 2.22 6.16 20.01
N GLU A 108 2.06 7.23 19.23
CA GLU A 108 3.20 7.90 18.58
C GLU A 108 4.27 8.31 19.60
N VAL A 109 3.85 8.85 20.75
CA VAL A 109 4.75 9.24 21.84
C VAL A 109 5.45 8.02 22.45
N PHE A 110 4.72 6.93 22.67
CA PHE A 110 5.29 5.68 23.17
C PHE A 110 6.33 5.10 22.19
N CYS A 111 6.04 5.14 20.89
CA CYS A 111 6.97 4.72 19.84
C CYS A 111 8.25 5.59 19.84
N PHE A 112 8.14 6.90 20.04
CA PHE A 112 9.34 7.76 20.14
C PHE A 112 10.14 7.55 21.43
N ILE A 113 9.47 7.36 22.57
CA ILE A 113 10.14 7.03 23.84
C ILE A 113 10.89 5.71 23.73
N THR A 114 10.23 4.66 23.23
CA THR A 114 10.87 3.35 23.04
C THR A 114 11.99 3.41 22.00
N ALA A 115 11.85 4.20 20.93
CA ALA A 115 12.92 4.45 19.98
C ALA A 115 14.15 5.10 20.65
N PHE A 116 13.93 6.11 21.50
CA PHE A 116 14.99 6.76 22.26
C PHE A 116 15.69 5.79 23.21
N ILE A 117 14.93 4.99 23.97
CA ILE A 117 15.48 3.94 24.85
C ILE A 117 16.35 2.96 24.04
N PHE A 118 15.85 2.44 22.92
CA PHE A 118 16.63 1.52 22.08
C PHE A 118 17.87 2.18 21.47
N ALA A 119 17.83 3.47 21.15
CA ALA A 119 18.97 4.22 20.66
C ALA A 119 20.06 4.34 21.74
N VAL A 120 19.68 4.69 22.98
CA VAL A 120 20.57 4.75 24.15
C VAL A 120 21.18 3.38 24.46
N CYS A 121 20.38 2.31 24.39
CA CYS A 121 20.84 0.93 24.54
C CYS A 121 21.64 0.41 23.33
N LYS A 122 21.99 1.27 22.36
CA LYS A 122 22.73 0.94 21.12
C LYS A 122 22.06 -0.12 20.23
N LYS A 123 20.75 -0.40 20.42
CA LYS A 123 19.94 -1.30 19.59
C LYS A 123 19.38 -0.57 18.37
N LYS A 124 20.27 -0.09 17.49
CA LYS A 124 19.96 0.79 16.34
C LYS A 124 18.82 0.28 15.45
N ARG A 125 18.71 -1.03 15.22
CA ARG A 125 17.65 -1.63 14.38
C ARG A 125 16.26 -1.53 15.01
N LEU A 126 16.16 -1.78 16.32
CA LEU A 126 14.89 -1.64 17.06
C LEU A 126 14.52 -0.18 17.25
N ALA A 127 15.51 0.69 17.44
CA ALA A 127 15.28 2.14 17.49
C ALA A 127 14.68 2.66 16.17
N ALA A 128 15.22 2.23 15.03
CA ALA A 128 14.71 2.60 13.71
C ALA A 128 13.30 2.05 13.44
N LEU A 129 13.02 0.81 13.89
CA LEU A 129 11.68 0.23 13.79
C LEU A 129 10.67 1.03 14.63
N ALA A 130 10.98 1.31 15.88
CA ALA A 130 10.11 2.08 16.77
C ALA A 130 9.90 3.52 16.26
N SER A 131 10.96 4.20 15.79
CA SER A 131 10.84 5.56 15.24
C SER A 131 10.03 5.59 13.94
N SER A 132 10.11 4.55 13.12
CA SER A 132 9.29 4.44 11.91
C SER A 132 7.79 4.38 12.23
N LEU A 133 7.39 3.61 13.23
CA LEU A 133 6.00 3.56 13.70
C LEU A 133 5.55 4.89 14.30
N GLY A 134 6.41 5.55 15.07
CA GLY A 134 6.13 6.89 15.60
C GLY A 134 5.91 7.94 14.50
N LEU A 135 6.76 7.94 13.46
CA LEU A 135 6.64 8.84 12.30
C LEU A 135 5.36 8.58 11.50
N LEU A 136 5.00 7.30 11.28
CA LEU A 136 3.75 6.93 10.62
C LEU A 136 2.54 7.51 11.35
N MET A 137 2.43 7.23 12.64
CA MET A 137 1.29 7.66 13.45
C MET A 137 1.24 9.18 13.58
N ALA A 138 2.38 9.84 13.78
CA ALA A 138 2.48 11.30 13.81
C ALA A 138 2.06 11.95 12.48
N GLY A 139 2.51 11.39 11.35
CA GLY A 139 2.12 11.83 10.02
C GLY A 139 0.61 11.72 9.78
N MET A 140 0.02 10.56 10.11
CA MET A 140 -1.43 10.37 10.03
C MET A 140 -2.19 11.37 10.90
N LYS A 141 -1.76 11.59 12.15
CA LYS A 141 -2.40 12.55 13.05
C LYS A 141 -2.39 13.97 12.48
N ILE A 142 -1.25 14.42 11.96
CA ILE A 142 -1.11 15.75 11.35
C ILE A 142 -1.99 15.85 10.10
N MET A 143 -2.01 14.82 9.25
CA MET A 143 -2.90 14.78 8.08
C MET A 143 -4.37 14.86 8.48
N SER A 144 -4.81 14.13 9.51
CA SER A 144 -6.18 14.16 10.00
C SER A 144 -6.61 15.55 10.47
N VAL A 145 -5.76 16.24 11.22
CA VAL A 145 -6.05 17.62 11.68
C VAL A 145 -6.06 18.60 10.49
N ALA A 146 -5.17 18.42 9.52
CA ALA A 146 -5.03 19.30 8.38
C ALA A 146 -6.06 19.05 7.25
N ALA A 147 -6.75 17.90 7.27
CA ALA A 147 -7.66 17.49 6.23
C ALA A 147 -9.02 18.22 6.26
N ALA A 148 -9.52 18.61 7.45
CA ALA A 148 -10.82 19.27 7.56
C ALA A 148 -10.90 20.59 6.74
N PRO A 149 -9.93 21.53 6.81
CA PRO A 149 -9.97 22.72 5.96
C PRO A 149 -9.74 22.45 4.46
N ILE A 150 -9.13 21.32 4.11
CA ILE A 150 -8.92 20.92 2.70
C ILE A 150 -10.23 20.44 2.08
N ALA A 151 -11.07 19.74 2.87
CA ALA A 151 -12.40 19.30 2.47
C ALA A 151 -13.33 20.46 2.07
N GLU A 152 -13.09 21.64 2.63
CA GLU A 152 -13.86 22.85 2.34
C GLU A 152 -13.37 23.59 1.08
N HIS A 153 -12.20 23.24 0.55
CA HIS A 153 -11.63 23.94 -0.60
C HIS A 153 -12.46 23.70 -1.88
N PRO A 154 -12.79 24.74 -2.67
CA PRO A 154 -13.65 24.61 -3.86
C PRO A 154 -13.14 23.58 -4.88
N LEU A 155 -11.83 23.60 -5.16
CA LEU A 155 -11.23 22.65 -6.10
C LEU A 155 -11.39 21.19 -5.64
N PHE A 156 -11.24 20.93 -4.34
CA PHE A 156 -11.39 19.59 -3.80
C PHE A 156 -12.83 19.11 -3.97
N ARG A 157 -13.82 19.97 -3.67
CA ARG A 157 -15.24 19.65 -3.84
C ARG A 157 -15.62 19.38 -5.29
N ILE A 158 -15.13 20.20 -6.23
CA ILE A 158 -15.37 19.99 -7.67
C ILE A 158 -14.79 18.65 -8.13
N MET A 159 -13.55 18.35 -7.73
CA MET A 159 -12.93 17.06 -8.05
C MET A 159 -13.70 15.88 -7.45
N LEU A 160 -14.10 15.99 -6.18
CA LEU A 160 -14.86 14.95 -5.50
C LEU A 160 -16.24 14.75 -6.14
N MET A 161 -16.96 15.82 -6.47
CA MET A 161 -18.25 15.75 -7.16
C MET A 161 -18.11 15.06 -8.53
N ALA A 162 -17.11 15.44 -9.32
CA ALA A 162 -16.84 14.80 -10.60
C ALA A 162 -16.54 13.30 -10.45
N MET A 163 -15.81 12.92 -9.39
CA MET A 163 -15.56 11.51 -9.05
C MET A 163 -16.83 10.78 -8.59
N CYS A 164 -17.72 11.44 -7.85
CA CYS A 164 -19.02 10.88 -7.47
C CYS A 164 -19.91 10.63 -8.69
N GLU A 165 -19.96 11.56 -9.64
CA GLU A 165 -20.71 11.40 -10.88
C GLU A 165 -20.10 10.33 -11.80
N LYS A 166 -18.77 10.23 -11.82
CA LYS A 166 -18.02 9.30 -12.67
C LYS A 166 -16.93 8.59 -11.86
N PRO A 167 -17.25 7.48 -11.17
CA PRO A 167 -16.28 6.74 -10.34
C PRO A 167 -15.03 6.25 -11.09
N LEU A 168 -15.07 6.15 -12.42
CA LEU A 168 -13.89 5.89 -13.24
C LEU A 168 -12.80 6.95 -13.03
N LEU A 169 -13.16 8.22 -12.80
CA LEU A 169 -12.21 9.28 -12.47
C LEU A 169 -11.51 9.03 -11.13
N ALA A 170 -12.21 8.43 -10.16
CA ALA A 170 -11.61 8.04 -8.89
C ALA A 170 -10.58 6.91 -9.08
N ILE A 171 -10.90 5.90 -9.90
CA ILE A 171 -9.96 4.83 -10.28
C ILE A 171 -8.72 5.42 -10.96
N LEU A 172 -8.89 6.30 -11.95
CA LEU A 172 -7.78 6.93 -12.64
C LEU A 172 -6.93 7.79 -11.69
N PHE A 173 -7.56 8.54 -10.80
CA PHE A 173 -6.87 9.33 -9.79
C PHE A 173 -6.02 8.46 -8.87
N GLY A 174 -6.57 7.34 -8.40
CA GLY A 174 -5.84 6.37 -7.59
C GLY A 174 -4.66 5.76 -8.33
N ALA A 175 -4.87 5.37 -9.59
CA ALA A 175 -3.81 4.80 -10.44
C ALA A 175 -2.68 5.79 -10.67
N MET A 176 -2.98 7.04 -11.03
CA MET A 176 -1.97 8.08 -11.21
C MET A 176 -1.24 8.40 -9.90
N GLY A 177 -1.99 8.54 -8.79
CA GLY A 177 -1.42 8.81 -7.48
C GLY A 177 -0.45 7.71 -7.06
N ALA A 178 -0.84 6.45 -7.21
CA ALA A 178 0.01 5.32 -6.84
C ALA A 178 1.19 5.11 -7.79
N ALA A 179 1.04 5.41 -9.09
CA ALA A 179 2.14 5.37 -10.04
C ALA A 179 3.18 6.46 -9.72
N ALA A 180 2.75 7.69 -9.43
CA ALA A 180 3.62 8.80 -9.08
C ALA A 180 4.34 8.58 -7.74
N LEU A 181 3.60 8.11 -6.73
CA LEU A 181 4.12 7.86 -5.39
C LEU A 181 4.82 6.50 -5.25
N GLN A 182 4.63 5.61 -6.24
CA GLN A 182 5.07 4.23 -6.24
C GLN A 182 4.61 3.45 -5.00
N SER A 183 3.42 3.77 -4.48
CA SER A 183 2.88 3.18 -3.26
C SER A 183 1.34 3.27 -3.22
N SER A 184 0.67 2.13 -3.25
CA SER A 184 -0.78 2.04 -3.04
C SER A 184 -1.13 2.26 -1.57
N SER A 185 -0.36 1.70 -0.64
CA SER A 185 -0.57 1.89 0.81
C SER A 185 -0.54 3.37 1.23
N LEU A 186 0.30 4.21 0.60
CA LEU A 186 0.30 5.66 0.84
C LEU A 186 -1.02 6.31 0.41
N VAL A 187 -1.49 5.97 -0.79
CA VAL A 187 -2.74 6.48 -1.35
C VAL A 187 -3.91 6.05 -0.47
N VAL A 188 -4.00 4.76 -0.14
CA VAL A 188 -5.07 4.22 0.70
C VAL A 188 -5.02 4.84 2.09
N ALA A 189 -3.87 4.91 2.76
CA ALA A 189 -3.77 5.52 4.09
C ALA A 189 -4.26 6.98 4.12
N THR A 190 -3.95 7.73 3.06
CA THR A 190 -4.45 9.11 2.90
C THR A 190 -5.97 9.15 2.77
N LEU A 191 -6.56 8.21 2.01
CA LEU A 191 -8.01 8.09 1.87
C LEU A 191 -8.68 7.68 3.18
N LEU A 192 -8.09 6.77 3.95
CA LEU A 192 -8.65 6.33 5.23
C LEU A 192 -8.85 7.52 6.18
N VAL A 193 -7.92 8.48 6.19
CA VAL A 193 -8.07 9.74 6.93
C VAL A 193 -9.29 10.53 6.44
N MET A 194 -9.44 10.70 5.13
CA MET A 194 -10.57 11.46 4.55
C MET A 194 -11.93 10.79 4.76
N VAL A 195 -11.96 9.46 4.72
CA VAL A 195 -13.17 8.66 4.97
C VAL A 195 -13.60 8.75 6.43
N ARG A 196 -12.66 8.70 7.39
CA ARG A 196 -12.97 8.89 8.82
C ARG A 196 -13.53 10.28 9.12
N LEU A 197 -13.07 11.29 8.38
CA LEU A 197 -13.61 12.64 8.46
C LEU A 197 -14.94 12.81 7.71
N GLN A 198 -15.47 11.74 7.10
CA GLN A 198 -16.69 11.73 6.29
C GLN A 198 -16.65 12.71 5.10
N VAL A 199 -15.44 13.06 4.65
CA VAL A 199 -15.22 13.97 3.53
C VAL A 199 -15.32 13.22 2.21
N VAL A 200 -14.79 12.00 2.16
CA VAL A 200 -14.81 11.15 0.96
C VAL A 200 -15.75 9.96 1.23
N PRO A 201 -16.78 9.73 0.39
CA PRO A 201 -17.66 8.58 0.53
C PRO A 201 -16.90 7.25 0.37
N PRO A 202 -17.29 6.17 1.08
CA PRO A 202 -16.61 4.87 0.99
C PRO A 202 -16.55 4.30 -0.42
N VAL A 203 -17.63 4.44 -1.20
CA VAL A 203 -17.70 4.01 -2.61
C VAL A 203 -16.56 4.61 -3.43
N ILE A 204 -16.31 5.91 -3.25
CA ILE A 204 -15.25 6.64 -3.97
C ILE A 204 -13.88 6.24 -3.43
N ALA A 205 -13.74 6.09 -2.11
CA ALA A 205 -12.49 5.63 -1.52
C ALA A 205 -12.09 4.23 -2.03
N ILE A 206 -13.04 3.30 -2.14
CA ILE A 206 -12.84 1.96 -2.73
C ILE A 206 -12.42 2.08 -4.20
N ALA A 207 -13.06 2.95 -4.99
CA ALA A 207 -12.69 3.18 -6.38
C ALA A 207 -11.24 3.69 -6.52
N VAL A 208 -10.83 4.66 -5.69
CA VAL A 208 -9.43 5.13 -5.67
C VAL A 208 -8.48 4.03 -5.21
N ALA A 209 -8.85 3.22 -4.19
CA ALA A 209 -8.03 2.10 -3.73
C ALA A 209 -7.81 1.05 -4.83
N LEU A 210 -8.87 0.66 -5.56
CA LEU A 210 -8.78 -0.23 -6.73
C LEU A 210 -7.84 0.33 -7.81
N GLY A 211 -7.99 1.61 -8.13
CA GLY A 211 -7.09 2.31 -9.04
C GLY A 211 -5.63 2.28 -8.57
N SER A 212 -5.40 2.52 -7.27
CA SER A 212 -4.06 2.55 -6.69
C SER A 212 -3.30 1.23 -6.86
N ASN A 213 -4.00 0.10 -6.81
CA ASN A 213 -3.42 -1.22 -7.06
C ASN A 213 -2.93 -1.35 -8.51
N VAL A 214 -3.70 -0.86 -9.49
CA VAL A 214 -3.27 -0.81 -10.89
C VAL A 214 -2.04 0.11 -11.05
N GLY A 215 -2.07 1.30 -10.44
CA GLY A 215 -0.98 2.27 -10.53
C GLY A 215 0.38 1.72 -10.08
N THR A 216 0.41 0.93 -9.00
CA THR A 216 1.68 0.34 -8.51
C THR A 216 2.33 -0.67 -9.45
N CYS A 217 1.61 -1.20 -10.44
CA CYS A 217 2.13 -2.15 -11.42
C CYS A 217 3.21 -1.53 -12.33
N VAL A 218 3.25 -0.19 -12.45
CA VAL A 218 4.26 0.53 -13.25
C VAL A 218 5.68 0.13 -12.85
N THR A 219 5.94 -0.09 -11.56
CA THR A 219 7.26 -0.48 -11.05
C THR A 219 7.74 -1.85 -11.58
N ALA A 220 6.86 -2.84 -11.57
CA ALA A 220 7.16 -4.18 -12.11
C ALA A 220 7.35 -4.14 -13.63
N MET A 221 6.55 -3.33 -14.32
CA MET A 221 6.70 -3.10 -15.76
C MET A 221 8.06 -2.49 -16.10
N LEU A 222 8.50 -1.49 -15.35
CA LEU A 222 9.84 -0.89 -15.50
C LEU A 222 10.95 -1.93 -15.20
N ALA A 223 10.78 -2.75 -14.18
CA ALA A 223 11.74 -3.83 -13.85
C ALA A 223 11.84 -4.91 -14.95
N ALA A 224 10.82 -5.08 -15.79
CA ALA A 224 10.81 -6.03 -16.90
C ALA A 224 11.28 -5.42 -18.24
N VAL A 225 11.67 -4.14 -18.28
CA VAL A 225 12.24 -3.54 -19.49
C VAL A 225 13.60 -4.19 -19.77
N GLY A 226 13.80 -4.63 -21.02
CA GLY A 226 15.05 -5.28 -21.43
C GLY A 226 15.22 -6.75 -21.02
N THR A 227 14.25 -7.34 -20.31
CA THR A 227 14.32 -8.75 -19.86
C THR A 227 13.69 -9.74 -20.84
N GLY A 228 13.88 -11.03 -20.60
CA GLY A 228 13.32 -12.14 -21.37
C GLY A 228 11.79 -12.28 -21.25
N LYS A 229 11.23 -13.17 -22.07
CA LYS A 229 9.76 -13.38 -22.17
C LYS A 229 9.14 -13.72 -20.81
N ALA A 230 9.74 -14.63 -20.06
CA ALA A 230 9.20 -15.09 -18.78
C ALA A 230 9.13 -13.95 -17.75
N ALA A 231 10.18 -13.13 -17.62
CA ALA A 231 10.21 -11.98 -16.72
C ALA A 231 9.14 -10.92 -17.10
N LYS A 232 8.97 -10.65 -18.41
CA LYS A 232 7.88 -9.79 -18.91
C LYS A 232 6.49 -10.36 -18.63
N THR A 233 6.31 -11.68 -18.75
CA THR A 233 5.04 -12.33 -18.41
C THR A 233 4.64 -12.11 -16.96
N VAL A 234 5.58 -12.11 -16.01
CA VAL A 234 5.30 -11.81 -14.60
C VAL A 234 4.80 -10.38 -14.41
N ALA A 235 5.46 -9.40 -15.03
CA ALA A 235 5.04 -7.99 -14.93
C ALA A 235 3.67 -7.74 -15.58
N ILE A 236 3.43 -8.33 -16.75
CA ILE A 236 2.12 -8.27 -17.42
C ILE A 236 1.04 -8.96 -16.58
N PHE A 237 1.35 -10.12 -15.99
CA PHE A 237 0.44 -10.80 -15.08
C PHE A 237 0.06 -9.90 -13.91
N HIS A 238 1.02 -9.19 -13.30
CA HIS A 238 0.75 -8.27 -12.19
C HIS A 238 -0.25 -7.17 -12.60
N LEU A 239 -0.06 -6.57 -13.78
CA LEU A 239 -0.94 -5.54 -14.32
C LEU A 239 -2.34 -6.10 -14.62
N VAL A 240 -2.42 -7.24 -15.30
CA VAL A 240 -3.69 -7.90 -15.66
C VAL A 240 -4.45 -8.32 -14.41
N TYR A 241 -3.78 -8.88 -13.42
CA TYR A 241 -4.38 -9.29 -12.15
C TYR A 241 -5.06 -8.12 -11.43
N ASN A 242 -4.36 -6.98 -11.29
CA ASN A 242 -4.94 -5.80 -10.63
C ASN A 242 -6.02 -5.12 -11.49
N SER A 243 -5.84 -5.09 -12.81
CA SER A 243 -6.84 -4.52 -13.73
C SER A 243 -8.12 -5.37 -13.78
N ALA A 244 -7.99 -6.69 -13.69
CA ALA A 244 -9.14 -7.60 -13.61
C ALA A 244 -9.98 -7.31 -12.37
N GLY A 245 -9.35 -7.02 -11.22
CA GLY A 245 -10.07 -6.59 -10.02
C GLY A 245 -10.93 -5.33 -10.25
N VAL A 246 -10.39 -4.33 -10.97
CA VAL A 246 -11.14 -3.13 -11.37
C VAL A 246 -12.30 -3.50 -12.28
N ILE A 247 -12.05 -4.27 -13.34
CA ILE A 247 -13.06 -4.64 -14.34
C ILE A 247 -14.22 -5.43 -13.70
N LEU A 248 -13.91 -6.31 -12.75
CA LEU A 248 -14.89 -7.13 -12.06
C LEU A 248 -15.72 -6.31 -11.05
N ILE A 249 -15.09 -5.41 -10.29
CA ILE A 249 -15.78 -4.67 -9.22
C ILE A 249 -16.48 -3.42 -9.75
N TYR A 250 -15.94 -2.74 -10.76
CA TYR A 250 -16.45 -1.45 -11.23
C TYR A 250 -17.96 -1.44 -11.57
N PRO A 251 -18.52 -2.41 -12.31
CA PRO A 251 -19.96 -2.46 -12.60
C PRO A 251 -20.83 -2.65 -11.34
N TRP A 252 -20.24 -3.17 -10.26
CA TRP A 252 -20.89 -3.51 -9.00
C TRP A 252 -20.37 -2.66 -7.84
N LEU A 253 -19.76 -1.51 -8.12
CA LEU A 253 -19.01 -0.74 -7.13
C LEU A 253 -19.87 -0.33 -5.92
N GLU A 254 -21.10 0.14 -6.17
CA GLU A 254 -22.06 0.49 -5.12
C GLU A 254 -22.53 -0.73 -4.31
N PRO A 255 -23.07 -1.80 -4.93
CA PRO A 255 -23.39 -3.04 -4.22
C PRO A 255 -22.21 -3.61 -3.42
N PHE A 256 -21.00 -3.55 -3.98
CA PHE A 256 -19.79 -4.03 -3.33
C PHE A 256 -19.44 -3.18 -2.10
N ALA A 257 -19.51 -1.85 -2.20
CA ALA A 257 -19.34 -0.97 -1.05
C ALA A 257 -20.44 -1.22 0.01
N GLY A 258 -21.67 -1.47 -0.43
CA GLY A 258 -22.78 -1.91 0.41
C GLY A 258 -22.45 -3.20 1.17
N LEU A 259 -21.89 -4.21 0.50
CA LEU A 259 -21.43 -5.45 1.13
C LEU A 259 -20.30 -5.18 2.15
N MET A 260 -19.32 -4.33 1.80
CA MET A 260 -18.22 -3.99 2.69
C MET A 260 -18.71 -3.32 3.99
N ALA A 261 -19.82 -2.57 3.94
CA ALA A 261 -20.42 -1.98 5.12
C ALA A 261 -20.83 -3.00 6.20
N TRP A 262 -21.06 -4.27 5.83
CA TRP A 262 -21.38 -5.35 6.75
C TRP A 262 -20.15 -6.01 7.39
N THR A 263 -18.95 -5.74 6.86
CA THR A 263 -17.72 -6.41 7.31
C THR A 263 -17.10 -5.76 8.54
N ALA A 264 -17.36 -4.47 8.77
CA ALA A 264 -16.84 -3.73 9.92
C ALA A 264 -17.73 -2.52 10.27
N ALA A 265 -17.80 -2.18 11.56
CA ALA A 265 -18.48 -0.97 12.02
C ALA A 265 -17.70 0.33 11.70
N ASP A 266 -16.37 0.26 11.62
CA ASP A 266 -15.51 1.39 11.30
C ASP A 266 -15.41 1.59 9.78
N ILE A 267 -15.77 2.77 9.30
CA ILE A 267 -15.85 3.09 7.86
C ILE A 267 -14.48 2.99 7.16
N ALA A 268 -13.38 3.31 7.85
CA ALA A 268 -12.05 3.11 7.27
C ALA A 268 -11.71 1.62 7.10
N ARG A 269 -12.17 0.75 8.00
CA ARG A 269 -11.97 -0.70 7.85
C ARG A 269 -12.78 -1.31 6.70
N GLN A 270 -13.89 -0.69 6.32
CA GLN A 270 -14.68 -1.10 5.15
C GLN A 270 -13.97 -0.79 3.83
N VAL A 271 -13.06 0.20 3.83
CA VAL A 271 -12.30 0.63 2.64
C VAL A 271 -10.94 -0.06 2.53
N ALA A 272 -10.31 -0.37 3.68
CA ALA A 272 -8.96 -0.90 3.79
C ALA A 272 -8.78 -2.30 3.16
#